data_AF-A0A556UYB1-F1
#
_entry.id   AF-A0A556UYB1-F1
#
_cell.length_a   1.000
_cell.length_b   1.000
_cell.length_c   1.000
_cell.angle_alpha   90.00
_cell.angle_beta   90.00
_cell.angle_gamma   90.00
#
_symmetry.space_group_name_H-M   'P 1'
#
loop_
_entity.id
_entity.type
_entity.pdbx_description
1 polymer ?
#
loop_
_entity_poly.entity_id
_entity_poly.type
_entity_poly.pdbx_seq_one_letter_code
_entity_poly.pdbx_strand_id
1 'polypeptide(L)'
;MCELVRPEPYKAGIQNGGFRRGVYRQASFGVGLPNVAAAGYTAKTAFRLVFMWRALFRNVHCNRSLQEKLFAEVPFPPHVYWTQWLVMEERVPLPAAQLPCADVEKLWGIPRTLFIQKLQENPDGDDMLRMEWRELYNLAVAHHGSTAMLCHHVLKHHQSSDHSELESMYHQYTQCRFQWLFTYWLFRQPAPLNRQLRAIYLQWRKHCKTKVSTWGETVCDVRYLASLHPITSDYWRGKLARGDENIGIHTVGSYFSMCKSLVAWILGRDWGKLKRRKVYEDTLDGVYLLLKREMQERLVDHERFWQVAKVQMNRVCTLEETAVNYVNWKMIETLPYYKKRMLHDWIYLEENTWLRELLPDELFTLLEFHTKISQGNLHGASASARLSRLVWLYLHSGEQLYLQGVKQMVLQFVYTPLTISTDVLSAELWQPGFRAEAP
;
A
#
# COMPACT_ATOMS: atom_id res chain seq x y z
N MET A 1 -12.55 -24.78 0.46
CA MET A 1 -11.71 -25.25 1.58
C MET A 1 -10.51 -24.32 1.69
N CYS A 2 -10.54 -23.41 2.66
CA CYS A 2 -9.46 -22.44 2.89
C CYS A 2 -9.26 -22.33 4.40
N GLU A 3 -8.18 -22.90 4.90
CA GLU A 3 -7.67 -22.56 6.23
C GLU A 3 -6.97 -21.20 6.12
N LEU A 4 -7.73 -20.15 6.40
CA LEU A 4 -7.20 -18.82 6.69
C LEU A 4 -6.51 -18.90 8.06
N VAL A 5 -5.20 -18.66 8.08
CA VAL A 5 -4.47 -18.36 9.30
C VAL A 5 -5.16 -17.15 9.95
N ARG A 6 -5.81 -17.40 11.09
CA ARG A 6 -6.51 -16.38 11.88
C ARG A 6 -5.50 -15.36 12.40
N PRO A 7 -5.71 -14.04 12.24
CA PRO A 7 -5.09 -13.07 13.12
C PRO A 7 -5.77 -13.19 14.49
N GLU A 8 -5.00 -13.28 15.56
CA GLU A 8 -5.54 -13.30 16.93
C GLU A 8 -6.39 -12.06 17.23
N PRO A 9 -7.46 -12.19 18.04
CA PRO A 9 -8.28 -11.06 18.44
C PRO A 9 -7.49 -10.13 19.37
N TYR A 10 -7.45 -8.86 18.99
CA TYR A 10 -6.87 -7.76 19.76
C TYR A 10 -7.51 -7.68 21.16
N LYS A 11 -6.74 -7.96 22.22
CA LYS A 11 -7.08 -7.58 23.59
C LYS A 11 -6.85 -6.07 23.74
N ALA A 12 -7.89 -5.29 23.56
CA ALA A 12 -7.88 -3.89 24.00
C ALA A 12 -7.72 -3.86 25.53
N GLY A 13 -6.57 -3.38 26.00
CA GLY A 13 -6.34 -3.07 27.40
C GLY A 13 -7.29 -1.96 27.83
N ILE A 14 -8.38 -2.33 28.50
CA ILE A 14 -9.20 -1.40 29.29
C ILE A 14 -8.44 -1.15 30.58
N GLN A 15 -7.61 -0.11 30.61
CA GLN A 15 -7.18 0.47 31.88
C GLN A 15 -8.28 1.40 32.38
N ASN A 16 -8.77 1.09 33.58
CA ASN A 16 -9.73 1.86 34.33
C ASN A 16 -9.19 3.27 34.59
N GLY A 17 -9.83 4.26 33.97
CA GLY A 17 -9.57 5.68 34.23
C GLY A 17 -10.74 6.49 33.69
N GLY A 18 -11.63 6.95 34.57
CA GLY A 18 -12.75 7.81 34.22
C GLY A 18 -12.26 9.13 33.63
N PHE A 19 -12.28 9.26 32.29
CA PHE A 19 -11.95 10.51 31.62
C PHE A 19 -12.98 10.85 30.53
N ARG A 20 -13.75 11.91 30.81
CA ARG A 20 -14.49 12.82 29.91
C ARG A 20 -15.01 12.23 28.58
N ARG A 21 -16.10 11.46 28.64
CA ARG A 21 -16.85 10.90 27.48
C ARG A 21 -17.58 11.90 26.57
N GLY A 22 -17.65 13.19 26.94
CA GLY A 22 -18.44 14.18 26.20
C GLY A 22 -17.69 14.82 25.02
N VAL A 23 -16.41 15.12 25.18
CA VAL A 23 -15.68 16.03 24.28
C VAL A 23 -15.16 15.34 23.01
N TYR A 24 -14.77 14.07 23.11
CA TYR A 24 -14.36 13.28 21.93
C TYR A 24 -15.52 12.90 20.99
N ARG A 25 -16.79 12.98 21.44
CA ARG A 25 -17.95 12.67 20.60
C ARG A 25 -18.25 13.75 19.56
N GLN A 26 -18.03 15.02 19.90
CA GLN A 26 -18.29 16.15 19.01
C GLN A 26 -17.22 16.28 17.92
N ALA A 27 -15.95 16.10 18.28
CA ALA A 27 -14.82 16.33 17.38
C ALA A 27 -14.76 15.35 16.17
N SER A 28 -15.23 14.12 16.34
CA SER A 28 -15.16 13.11 15.26
C SER A 28 -16.35 13.14 14.29
N PHE A 29 -17.46 13.82 14.63
CA PHE A 29 -18.73 13.65 13.90
C PHE A 29 -19.46 14.94 13.54
N GLY A 30 -19.03 16.12 14.02
CA GLY A 30 -19.59 17.42 13.64
C GLY A 30 -21.01 17.69 14.15
N VAL A 31 -21.58 16.78 14.95
CA VAL A 31 -22.95 16.89 15.47
C VAL A 31 -23.03 16.28 16.87
N GLY A 32 -23.53 17.03 17.84
CA GLY A 32 -23.85 16.52 19.18
C GLY A 32 -25.18 15.77 19.14
N LEU A 33 -25.18 14.47 19.48
CA LEU A 33 -26.43 13.72 19.63
C LEU A 33 -27.18 14.26 20.87
N PRO A 34 -28.41 14.78 20.72
CA PRO A 34 -29.21 15.22 21.87
C PRO A 34 -29.57 14.04 22.78
N ASN A 35 -29.86 14.34 24.05
CA ASN A 35 -30.07 13.38 25.14
C ASN A 35 -30.82 12.11 24.72
N VAL A 36 -30.06 11.03 24.56
CA VAL A 36 -30.50 9.72 24.09
C VAL A 36 -31.39 8.99 25.12
N ALA A 37 -31.67 9.59 26.28
CA ALA A 37 -32.49 9.00 27.33
C ALA A 37 -34.00 8.95 26.99
N ALA A 38 -34.49 9.79 26.08
CA ALA A 38 -35.90 9.86 25.71
C ALA A 38 -36.30 8.96 24.53
N ALA A 39 -35.32 8.46 23.77
CA ALA A 39 -35.53 7.44 22.75
C ALA A 39 -35.07 6.10 23.36
N GLY A 40 -35.87 5.04 23.27
CA GLY A 40 -35.58 3.71 23.87
C GLY A 40 -34.38 2.97 23.26
N TYR A 41 -33.32 3.69 22.93
CA TYR A 41 -32.18 3.26 22.16
C TYR A 41 -30.90 3.57 22.91
N THR A 42 -30.01 2.59 23.09
CA THR A 42 -28.78 2.87 23.82
C THR A 42 -27.85 3.73 22.96
N ALA A 43 -27.21 4.75 23.55
CA ALA A 43 -26.23 5.58 22.85
C ALA A 43 -25.09 4.76 22.20
N LYS A 44 -24.84 3.55 22.73
CA LYS A 44 -23.88 2.58 22.18
C LYS A 44 -24.35 2.04 20.83
N THR A 45 -25.62 1.67 20.69
CA THR A 45 -26.17 1.14 19.43
C THR A 45 -26.21 2.22 18.34
N ALA A 46 -26.65 3.43 18.70
CA ALA A 46 -26.62 4.60 17.79
C ALA A 46 -25.23 4.87 17.24
N PHE A 47 -24.27 4.93 18.15
CA PHE A 47 -22.88 5.12 17.78
C PHE A 47 -22.41 4.04 16.82
N ARG A 48 -22.72 2.77 17.11
CA ARG A 48 -22.31 1.64 16.27
C ARG A 48 -22.88 1.75 14.85
N LEU A 49 -24.18 1.99 14.69
CA LEU A 49 -24.80 2.05 13.36
C LEU A 49 -24.28 3.22 12.53
N VAL A 50 -24.24 4.43 13.10
CA VAL A 50 -23.74 5.62 12.41
C VAL A 50 -22.29 5.44 12.00
N PHE A 51 -21.47 4.84 12.87
CA PHE A 51 -20.07 4.57 12.58
C PHE A 51 -19.91 3.58 11.41
N MET A 52 -20.65 2.46 11.42
CA MET A 52 -20.61 1.48 10.33
C MET A 52 -21.06 2.09 9.01
N TRP A 53 -22.18 2.82 9.01
CA TRP A 53 -22.69 3.52 7.83
C TRP A 53 -21.67 4.51 7.28
N ARG A 54 -21.14 5.43 8.10
CA ARG A 54 -20.18 6.44 7.64
C ARG A 54 -18.89 5.83 7.12
N ALA A 55 -18.41 4.74 7.72
CA ALA A 55 -17.24 4.03 7.24
C ALA A 55 -17.47 3.44 5.83
N LEU A 56 -18.63 2.83 5.62
CA LEU A 56 -19.03 2.26 4.33
C LEU A 56 -19.26 3.35 3.27
N PHE A 57 -20.03 4.40 3.60
CA PHE A 57 -20.39 5.47 2.69
C PHE A 57 -19.18 6.26 2.21
N ARG A 58 -18.23 6.62 3.09
CA ARG A 58 -16.97 7.27 2.71
C ARG A 58 -16.15 6.46 1.69
N ASN A 59 -16.33 5.15 1.68
CA ASN A 59 -15.63 4.19 0.81
C ASN A 59 -16.57 3.61 -0.28
N VAL A 60 -17.72 4.25 -0.53
CA VAL A 60 -18.69 3.78 -1.54
C VAL A 60 -18.05 3.66 -2.92
N HIS A 61 -17.13 4.57 -3.26
CA HIS A 61 -16.42 4.60 -4.54
C HIS A 61 -15.56 3.35 -4.82
N CYS A 62 -15.12 2.64 -3.78
CA CYS A 62 -14.33 1.41 -3.91
C CYS A 62 -15.10 0.13 -3.52
N ASN A 63 -16.26 0.24 -2.88
CA ASN A 63 -17.06 -0.90 -2.45
C ASN A 63 -18.14 -1.28 -3.49
N ARG A 64 -17.79 -2.12 -4.47
CA ARG A 64 -18.70 -2.53 -5.55
C ARG A 64 -20.00 -3.16 -5.05
N SER A 65 -19.97 -3.96 -3.98
CA SER A 65 -21.17 -4.59 -3.44
C SER A 65 -22.15 -3.57 -2.84
N LEU A 66 -21.63 -2.53 -2.17
CA LEU A 66 -22.45 -1.40 -1.75
C LEU A 66 -22.91 -0.55 -2.94
N GLN A 67 -22.06 -0.38 -3.97
CA GLN A 67 -22.46 0.29 -5.20
C GLN A 67 -23.66 -0.42 -5.84
N GLU A 68 -23.59 -1.73 -6.04
CA GLU A 68 -24.69 -2.51 -6.61
C GLU A 68 -25.97 -2.35 -5.78
N LYS A 69 -25.87 -2.35 -4.45
CA LYS A 69 -27.04 -2.11 -3.59
C LYS A 69 -27.63 -0.70 -3.68
N LEU A 70 -26.79 0.32 -3.88
CA LEU A 70 -27.23 1.72 -3.95
C LEU A 70 -27.62 2.16 -5.37
N PHE A 71 -27.07 1.51 -6.41
CA PHE A 71 -27.17 1.95 -7.81
C PHE A 71 -27.88 0.96 -8.74
N ALA A 72 -28.28 -0.25 -8.29
CA ALA A 72 -28.84 -1.27 -9.19
C ALA A 72 -30.10 -0.82 -9.95
N GLU A 73 -30.90 0.08 -9.39
CA GLU A 73 -32.24 0.43 -9.91
C GLU A 73 -32.38 1.90 -10.31
N VAL A 74 -31.29 2.61 -10.62
CA VAL A 74 -31.35 4.02 -11.06
C VAL A 74 -32.34 4.19 -12.23
N PRO A 75 -33.30 5.13 -12.17
CA PRO A 75 -33.44 6.26 -11.22
C PRO A 75 -34.30 6.01 -9.97
N PHE A 76 -34.71 4.77 -9.71
CA PHE A 76 -35.46 4.42 -8.49
C PHE A 76 -34.54 4.37 -7.26
N PRO A 77 -35.07 4.71 -6.07
CA PRO A 77 -34.29 4.64 -4.84
C PRO A 77 -33.87 3.21 -4.55
N PRO A 78 -32.73 3.01 -3.85
CA PRO A 78 -32.38 1.70 -3.33
C PRO A 78 -33.40 1.25 -2.27
N HIS A 79 -33.28 -0.02 -1.86
CA HIS A 79 -34.15 -0.62 -0.83
C HIS A 79 -34.35 0.34 0.36
N VAL A 80 -35.58 0.39 0.87
CA VAL A 80 -36.07 1.33 1.90
C VAL A 80 -35.09 1.51 3.07
N TYR A 81 -34.42 0.43 3.45
CA TYR A 81 -33.37 0.44 4.46
C TYR A 81 -32.22 1.42 4.16
N TRP A 82 -31.66 1.39 2.95
CA TRP A 82 -30.50 2.22 2.54
C TRP A 82 -30.89 3.68 2.31
N THR A 83 -32.09 3.90 1.78
CA THR A 83 -32.65 5.22 1.50
C THR A 83 -32.74 6.10 2.76
N GLN A 84 -33.08 5.51 3.91
CA GLN A 84 -33.06 6.20 5.20
C GLN A 84 -31.66 6.70 5.61
N TRP A 85 -30.60 5.95 5.29
CA TRP A 85 -29.22 6.34 5.60
C TRP A 85 -28.69 7.44 4.67
N LEU A 86 -29.04 7.38 3.38
CA LEU A 86 -28.58 8.32 2.36
C LEU A 86 -28.99 9.77 2.65
N VAL A 87 -30.17 9.97 3.25
CA VAL A 87 -30.66 11.32 3.59
C VAL A 87 -29.80 12.05 4.62
N MET A 88 -28.90 11.36 5.31
CA MET A 88 -28.00 11.97 6.28
C MET A 88 -26.72 12.53 5.65
N GLU A 89 -26.50 12.26 4.37
CA GLU A 89 -25.26 12.62 3.68
C GLU A 89 -25.53 13.75 2.69
N GLU A 90 -24.89 14.91 2.90
CA GLU A 90 -25.09 16.12 2.08
C GLU A 90 -24.73 15.90 0.60
N ARG A 91 -23.70 15.09 0.36
CA ARG A 91 -23.15 14.83 -0.97
C ARG A 91 -23.28 13.36 -1.30
N VAL A 92 -24.39 13.00 -1.93
CA VAL A 92 -24.62 11.66 -2.42
C VAL A 92 -24.23 11.59 -3.90
N PRO A 93 -23.34 10.67 -4.31
CA PRO A 93 -22.94 10.49 -5.70
C PRO A 93 -24.02 9.71 -6.51
N LEU A 94 -25.30 9.97 -6.24
CA LEU A 94 -26.44 9.35 -6.90
C LEU A 94 -27.12 10.38 -7.82
N PRO A 95 -27.66 9.98 -8.97
CA PRO A 95 -28.55 10.83 -9.76
C PRO A 95 -29.85 11.12 -8.99
N ALA A 96 -30.62 12.11 -9.44
CA ALA A 96 -31.97 12.34 -8.94
C ALA A 96 -32.78 11.05 -8.85
N ALA A 97 -33.38 10.81 -7.69
CA ALA A 97 -34.23 9.66 -7.45
C ALA A 97 -35.70 10.00 -7.73
N GLN A 98 -36.47 9.01 -8.17
CA GLN A 98 -37.92 9.07 -8.23
C GLN A 98 -38.52 8.42 -6.98
N LEU A 99 -39.08 9.24 -6.07
CA LEU A 99 -39.54 8.81 -4.75
C LEU A 99 -41.06 8.98 -4.62
N PRO A 100 -41.82 7.94 -4.25
CA PRO A 100 -43.24 8.11 -3.91
C PRO A 100 -43.42 9.07 -2.72
N CYS A 101 -44.37 10.00 -2.78
CA CYS A 101 -44.65 10.93 -1.67
C CYS A 101 -44.88 10.20 -0.34
N ALA A 102 -45.62 9.09 -0.39
CA ALA A 102 -45.92 8.26 0.77
C ALA A 102 -44.65 7.71 1.42
N ASP A 103 -43.63 7.36 0.63
CA ASP A 103 -42.34 6.90 1.16
C ASP A 103 -41.56 8.05 1.78
N VAL A 104 -41.61 9.24 1.19
CA VAL A 104 -40.94 10.43 1.76
C VAL A 104 -41.53 10.79 3.13
N GLU A 105 -42.86 10.81 3.23
CA GLU A 105 -43.59 11.06 4.48
C GLU A 105 -43.29 9.97 5.52
N LYS A 106 -43.36 8.70 5.12
CA LYS A 106 -43.18 7.56 6.02
C LYS A 106 -41.75 7.46 6.55
N LEU A 107 -40.75 7.65 5.70
CA LEU A 107 -39.35 7.37 6.03
C LEU A 107 -38.64 8.54 6.71
N TRP A 108 -39.02 9.77 6.38
CA TRP A 108 -38.35 10.97 6.87
C TRP A 108 -39.28 11.94 7.60
N GLY A 109 -40.58 11.64 7.68
CA GLY A 109 -41.55 12.46 8.40
C GLY A 109 -41.79 13.83 7.75
N ILE A 110 -41.40 14.01 6.48
CA ILE A 110 -41.55 15.29 5.78
C ILE A 110 -42.95 15.32 5.14
N PRO A 111 -43.87 16.19 5.58
CA PRO A 111 -45.24 16.20 5.09
C PRO A 111 -45.32 16.61 3.62
N ARG A 112 -46.29 16.03 2.89
CA ARG A 112 -46.58 16.32 1.47
C ARG A 112 -46.74 17.80 1.18
N THR A 113 -47.20 18.60 2.15
CA THR A 113 -47.36 20.05 2.01
C THR A 113 -46.08 20.76 1.60
N LEU A 114 -44.92 20.21 1.95
CA LEU A 114 -43.61 20.78 1.61
C LEU A 114 -43.15 20.48 0.18
N PHE A 115 -43.87 19.61 -0.55
CA PHE A 115 -43.54 19.21 -1.92
C PHE A 115 -44.63 19.57 -2.94
N ILE A 116 -45.69 20.28 -2.55
CA ILE A 116 -46.83 20.60 -3.43
C ILE A 116 -46.38 21.30 -4.71
N GLN A 117 -45.46 22.25 -4.62
CA GLN A 117 -44.94 22.97 -5.80
C GLN A 117 -44.23 22.04 -6.78
N LYS A 118 -43.49 21.04 -6.29
CA LYS A 118 -42.81 20.04 -7.12
C LYS A 118 -43.75 19.02 -7.75
N LEU A 119 -44.85 18.70 -7.08
CA LEU A 119 -45.89 17.83 -7.64
C LEU A 119 -46.64 18.53 -8.78
N GLN A 120 -46.80 19.85 -8.71
CA GLN A 120 -47.43 20.65 -9.76
C GLN A 120 -46.57 20.78 -11.03
N GLU A 121 -45.26 20.59 -10.90
CA GLU A 121 -44.31 20.58 -12.03
C GLU A 121 -44.29 19.23 -12.76
N ASN A 122 -44.97 18.20 -12.25
CA ASN A 122 -44.92 16.85 -12.79
C ASN A 122 -46.10 16.59 -13.75
N PRO A 123 -45.85 16.38 -15.06
CA PRO A 123 -46.89 16.37 -16.09
C PRO A 123 -47.80 15.13 -16.08
N ASP A 124 -47.38 14.03 -15.45
CA ASP A 124 -48.06 12.73 -15.53
C ASP A 124 -49.05 12.46 -14.37
N GLY A 125 -49.20 13.38 -13.42
CA GLY A 125 -50.15 13.25 -12.31
C GLY A 125 -49.84 12.13 -11.30
N ASP A 126 -48.69 11.47 -11.44
CA ASP A 126 -48.25 10.40 -10.55
C ASP A 126 -47.65 10.98 -9.27
N ASP A 127 -47.90 10.35 -8.10
CA ASP A 127 -47.47 10.80 -6.76
C ASP A 127 -45.94 10.63 -6.53
N MET A 128 -45.18 10.63 -7.62
CA MET A 128 -43.73 10.41 -7.68
C MET A 128 -43.00 11.76 -7.70
N LEU A 129 -42.09 11.96 -6.76
CA LEU A 129 -41.22 13.12 -6.68
C LEU A 129 -39.88 12.80 -7.32
N ARG A 130 -39.54 13.50 -8.40
CA ARG A 130 -38.16 13.51 -8.91
C ARG A 130 -37.35 14.56 -8.15
N MET A 131 -36.37 14.13 -7.37
CA MET A 131 -35.57 15.05 -6.57
C MET A 131 -34.10 14.64 -6.46
N GLU A 132 -33.22 15.63 -6.46
CA GLU A 132 -31.81 15.44 -6.16
C GLU A 132 -31.64 15.11 -4.67
N TRP A 133 -30.74 14.17 -4.34
CA TRP A 133 -30.51 13.76 -2.94
C TRP A 133 -30.06 14.91 -2.04
N ARG A 134 -29.28 15.85 -2.58
CA ARG A 134 -28.86 17.05 -1.86
C ARG A 134 -30.03 17.95 -1.48
N GLU A 135 -31.03 18.03 -2.36
CA GLU A 135 -32.23 18.81 -2.11
C GLU A 135 -33.11 18.13 -1.05
N LEU A 136 -33.25 16.79 -1.13
CA LEU A 136 -33.89 16.00 -0.06
C LEU A 136 -33.21 16.23 1.29
N TYR A 137 -31.87 16.17 1.33
CA TYR A 137 -31.08 16.41 2.53
C TYR A 137 -31.37 17.79 3.12
N ASN A 138 -31.31 18.84 2.29
CA ASN A 138 -31.55 20.21 2.74
C ASN A 138 -32.96 20.39 3.29
N LEU A 139 -33.97 19.81 2.63
CA LEU A 139 -35.35 19.87 3.08
C LEU A 139 -35.56 19.10 4.38
N ALA A 140 -34.97 17.92 4.50
CA ALA A 140 -35.02 17.12 5.72
C ALA A 140 -34.37 17.86 6.90
N VAL A 141 -33.22 18.51 6.68
CA VAL A 141 -32.55 19.33 7.70
C VAL A 141 -33.40 20.54 8.08
N ALA A 142 -34.02 21.21 7.12
CA ALA A 142 -34.90 22.35 7.37
C ALA A 142 -36.15 21.94 8.18
N HIS A 143 -36.79 20.82 7.82
CA HIS A 143 -37.96 20.28 8.51
C HIS A 143 -37.65 19.88 9.96
N HIS A 144 -36.55 19.15 10.17
CA HIS A 144 -36.15 18.68 11.51
C HIS A 144 -35.39 19.75 12.32
N GLY A 145 -35.11 20.92 11.72
CA GLY A 145 -34.44 22.06 12.33
C GLY A 145 -32.90 21.94 12.46
N SER A 146 -32.34 20.73 12.39
CA SER A 146 -30.89 20.52 12.35
C SER A 146 -30.51 19.12 11.86
N THR A 147 -29.25 18.96 11.47
CA THR A 147 -28.65 17.65 11.13
C THR A 147 -28.69 16.66 12.30
N ALA A 148 -28.58 17.17 13.54
CA ALA A 148 -28.68 16.36 14.77
C ALA A 148 -30.06 15.73 14.94
N MET A 149 -31.10 16.53 14.72
CA MET A 149 -32.48 16.10 14.85
C MET A 149 -32.89 15.17 13.71
N LEU A 150 -32.41 15.43 12.49
CA LEU A 150 -32.56 14.50 11.37
C LEU A 150 -31.92 13.14 11.67
N CYS A 151 -30.66 13.13 12.16
CA CYS A 151 -30.00 11.88 12.57
C CYS A 151 -30.79 11.15 13.67
N HIS A 152 -31.34 11.88 14.64
CA HIS A 152 -32.16 11.30 15.70
C HIS A 152 -33.44 10.66 15.13
N HIS A 153 -34.12 11.34 14.21
CA HIS A 153 -35.32 10.84 13.54
C HIS A 153 -35.03 9.53 12.78
N VAL A 154 -33.98 9.52 11.95
CA VAL A 154 -33.55 8.34 11.18
C VAL A 154 -33.19 7.17 12.11
N LEU A 155 -32.45 7.43 13.19
CA LEU A 155 -32.10 6.39 14.17
C LEU A 155 -33.32 5.83 14.90
N LYS A 156 -34.34 6.65 15.17
CA LYS A 156 -35.60 6.18 15.76
C LYS A 156 -36.35 5.27 14.79
N HIS A 157 -36.40 5.61 13.50
CA HIS A 157 -37.03 4.75 12.48
C HIS A 157 -36.27 3.42 12.33
N HIS A 158 -34.94 3.46 12.49
CA HIS A 158 -34.11 2.26 12.47
C HIS A 158 -34.19 1.39 13.73
N GLN A 159 -34.84 1.82 14.81
CA GLN A 159 -34.89 1.07 16.07
C GLN A 159 -35.48 -0.35 15.91
N SER A 160 -36.45 -0.52 15.02
CA SER A 160 -37.09 -1.80 14.72
C SER A 160 -36.62 -2.43 13.40
N SER A 161 -35.62 -1.85 12.74
CA SER A 161 -35.09 -2.37 11.48
C SER A 161 -34.14 -3.55 11.72
N ASP A 162 -34.08 -4.48 10.78
CA ASP A 162 -32.99 -5.46 10.73
C ASP A 162 -31.71 -4.77 10.24
N HIS A 163 -30.63 -4.90 11.02
CA HIS A 163 -29.31 -4.36 10.71
C HIS A 163 -28.30 -5.41 10.23
N SER A 164 -28.72 -6.66 10.10
CA SER A 164 -27.88 -7.79 9.68
C SER A 164 -27.10 -7.48 8.39
N GLU A 165 -27.75 -6.81 7.43
CA GLU A 165 -27.15 -6.42 6.17
C GLU A 165 -26.05 -5.38 6.33
N LEU A 166 -26.27 -4.33 7.12
CA LEU A 166 -25.26 -3.30 7.41
C LEU A 166 -24.08 -3.89 8.18
N GLU A 167 -24.34 -4.74 9.16
CA GLU A 167 -23.31 -5.42 9.94
C GLU A 167 -22.48 -6.37 9.07
N SER A 168 -23.13 -7.15 8.20
CA SER A 168 -22.46 -8.03 7.23
C SER A 168 -21.60 -7.23 6.26
N MET A 169 -22.12 -6.13 5.69
CA MET A 169 -21.37 -5.27 4.79
C MET A 169 -20.19 -4.58 5.49
N TYR A 170 -20.39 -4.12 6.73
CA TYR A 170 -19.31 -3.55 7.52
C TYR A 170 -18.23 -4.58 7.84
N HIS A 171 -18.63 -5.82 8.16
CA HIS A 171 -17.69 -6.92 8.37
C HIS A 171 -16.88 -7.23 7.11
N GLN A 172 -17.54 -7.31 5.95
CA GLN A 172 -16.86 -7.45 4.65
C GLN A 172 -15.91 -6.29 4.37
N TYR A 173 -16.33 -5.05 4.66
CA TYR A 173 -15.45 -3.89 4.57
C TYR A 173 -14.22 -4.06 5.44
N THR A 174 -14.35 -4.41 6.71
CA THR A 174 -13.18 -4.60 7.59
C THR A 174 -12.23 -5.71 7.12
N GLN A 175 -12.72 -6.71 6.39
CA GLN A 175 -11.90 -7.80 5.87
C GLN A 175 -11.27 -7.49 4.50
N CYS A 176 -12.00 -6.78 3.64
CA CYS A 176 -11.66 -6.59 2.23
C CYS A 176 -11.29 -5.14 1.88
N ARG A 177 -11.24 -4.22 2.85
CA ARG A 177 -10.99 -2.78 2.62
C ARG A 177 -9.75 -2.53 1.77
N PHE A 178 -8.62 -3.20 2.06
CA PHE A 178 -7.45 -3.06 1.21
C PHE A 178 -7.69 -3.56 -0.20
N GLN A 179 -8.35 -4.70 -0.36
CA GLN A 179 -8.65 -5.25 -1.69
C GLN A 179 -9.43 -4.23 -2.52
N TRP A 180 -10.41 -3.58 -1.90
CA TRP A 180 -11.25 -2.56 -2.53
C TRP A 180 -10.46 -1.30 -2.85
N LEU A 181 -9.71 -0.75 -1.90
CA LEU A 181 -8.89 0.46 -2.10
C LEU A 181 -7.80 0.24 -3.14
N PHE A 182 -7.13 -0.91 -3.10
CA PHE A 182 -6.08 -1.26 -4.03
C PHE A 182 -6.61 -1.46 -5.46
N THR A 183 -7.76 -2.16 -5.59
CA THR A 183 -8.46 -2.26 -6.87
C THR A 183 -8.91 -0.88 -7.37
N TYR A 184 -9.42 -0.03 -6.48
CA TYR A 184 -9.84 1.32 -6.83
C TYR A 184 -8.68 2.19 -7.31
N TRP A 185 -7.54 2.18 -6.61
CA TRP A 185 -6.34 2.90 -7.01
C TRP A 185 -5.86 2.49 -8.40
N LEU A 186 -5.85 1.19 -8.70
CA LEU A 186 -5.35 0.69 -9.98
C LEU A 186 -6.36 0.81 -11.12
N PHE A 187 -7.64 0.54 -10.89
CA PHE A 187 -8.61 0.32 -11.96
C PHE A 187 -9.72 1.37 -12.04
N ARG A 188 -10.02 2.10 -10.97
CA ARG A 188 -11.25 2.94 -10.90
C ARG A 188 -11.01 4.36 -10.39
N GLN A 189 -9.83 4.92 -10.63
CA GLN A 189 -9.62 6.36 -10.43
C GLN A 189 -10.55 7.16 -11.36
N PRO A 190 -11.06 8.34 -10.95
CA PRO A 190 -11.81 9.20 -11.86
C PRO A 190 -10.94 9.57 -13.07
N ALA A 191 -11.55 9.64 -14.26
CA ALA A 191 -10.85 10.09 -15.46
C ALA A 191 -10.28 11.50 -15.23
N PRO A 192 -9.04 11.80 -15.68
CA PRO A 192 -8.20 11.05 -16.62
C PRO A 192 -7.22 10.03 -15.99
N LEU A 193 -7.30 9.77 -14.68
CA LEU A 193 -6.27 9.05 -13.91
C LEU A 193 -6.33 7.50 -14.01
N ASN A 194 -7.43 6.92 -14.52
CA ASN A 194 -7.66 5.46 -14.49
C ASN A 194 -6.68 4.62 -15.32
N ARG A 195 -6.28 5.11 -16.50
CA ARG A 195 -5.34 4.40 -17.38
C ARG A 195 -3.90 4.56 -16.91
N GLN A 196 -3.61 5.65 -16.20
CA GLN A 196 -2.25 6.00 -15.82
C GLN A 196 -1.72 5.07 -14.73
N LEU A 197 -2.43 4.86 -13.61
CA LEU A 197 -1.83 4.12 -12.50
C LEU A 197 -1.65 2.63 -12.79
N ARG A 198 -2.61 1.97 -13.45
CA ARG A 198 -2.45 0.58 -13.93
C ARG A 198 -1.26 0.47 -14.88
N ALA A 199 -1.17 1.37 -15.87
CA ALA A 199 -0.05 1.38 -16.81
C ALA A 199 1.27 1.62 -16.06
N ILE A 200 1.36 2.63 -15.20
CA ILE A 200 2.53 2.91 -14.35
C ILE A 200 2.95 1.69 -13.53
N TYR A 201 2.02 1.07 -12.83
CA TYR A 201 2.31 -0.05 -11.94
C TYR A 201 2.79 -1.29 -12.70
N LEU A 202 2.14 -1.63 -13.81
CA LEU A 202 2.42 -2.86 -14.55
C LEU A 202 3.50 -2.70 -15.63
N GLN A 203 3.59 -1.55 -16.28
CA GLN A 203 4.54 -1.31 -17.37
C GLN A 203 5.99 -1.40 -16.89
N TRP A 204 6.22 -0.97 -15.65
CA TRP A 204 7.55 -0.81 -15.11
C TRP A 204 7.95 -1.89 -14.12
N ARG A 205 7.09 -2.87 -13.80
CA ARG A 205 7.46 -4.08 -13.04
C ARG A 205 7.31 -5.33 -13.87
N LYS A 206 8.22 -6.30 -13.65
CA LYS A 206 8.08 -7.64 -14.22
C LYS A 206 6.81 -8.30 -13.70
N HIS A 207 5.95 -8.75 -14.60
CA HIS A 207 4.72 -9.44 -14.25
C HIS A 207 4.36 -10.50 -15.30
N CYS A 208 3.48 -11.42 -14.92
CA CYS A 208 2.95 -12.45 -15.81
C CYS A 208 1.86 -11.84 -16.69
N LYS A 209 2.18 -11.58 -17.96
CA LYS A 209 1.24 -10.99 -18.92
C LYS A 209 -0.06 -11.79 -19.05
N THR A 210 0.03 -13.12 -19.02
CA THR A 210 -1.12 -14.03 -19.10
C THR A 210 -2.08 -13.88 -17.91
N LYS A 211 -1.55 -13.73 -16.69
CA LYS A 211 -2.39 -13.45 -15.51
C LYS A 211 -3.05 -12.07 -15.61
N VAL A 212 -2.30 -11.06 -16.05
CA VAL A 212 -2.81 -9.70 -16.19
C VAL A 212 -3.85 -9.57 -17.32
N SER A 213 -3.67 -10.29 -18.44
CA SER A 213 -4.58 -10.24 -19.59
C SER A 213 -5.95 -10.84 -19.27
N THR A 214 -6.03 -11.75 -18.30
CA THR A 214 -7.30 -12.30 -17.83
C THR A 214 -8.08 -11.37 -16.89
N TRP A 215 -7.50 -10.23 -16.49
CA TRP A 215 -8.19 -9.28 -15.61
C TRP A 215 -9.21 -8.43 -16.37
N GLY A 216 -10.49 -8.75 -16.20
CA GLY A 216 -11.63 -7.92 -16.59
C GLY A 216 -12.05 -6.94 -15.48
N GLU A 217 -13.11 -6.16 -15.69
CA GLU A 217 -13.62 -5.15 -14.73
C GLU A 217 -14.07 -5.72 -13.37
N THR A 218 -14.18 -7.05 -13.26
CA THR A 218 -14.71 -7.80 -12.11
C THR A 218 -13.71 -8.76 -11.46
N VAL A 219 -12.68 -9.23 -12.18
CA VAL A 219 -11.81 -10.33 -11.71
C VAL A 219 -10.36 -9.87 -11.72
N CYS A 220 -9.85 -9.51 -10.55
CA CYS A 220 -8.46 -9.12 -10.38
C CYS A 220 -7.82 -9.92 -9.24
N ASP A 221 -6.69 -10.57 -9.50
CA ASP A 221 -5.89 -11.22 -8.46
C ASP A 221 -5.10 -10.15 -7.70
N VAL A 222 -5.78 -9.54 -6.72
CA VAL A 222 -5.23 -8.44 -5.91
C VAL A 222 -4.03 -8.89 -5.08
N ARG A 223 -4.03 -10.16 -4.63
CA ARG A 223 -2.90 -10.71 -3.88
C ARG A 223 -1.64 -10.77 -4.75
N TYR A 224 -1.78 -11.23 -6.00
CA TYR A 224 -0.68 -11.21 -6.95
C TYR A 224 -0.19 -9.78 -7.21
N LEU A 225 -1.10 -8.83 -7.43
CA LEU A 225 -0.71 -7.43 -7.64
C LEU A 225 0.02 -6.82 -6.44
N ALA A 226 -0.48 -7.04 -5.23
CA ALA A 226 0.17 -6.57 -4.01
C ALA A 226 1.57 -7.19 -3.86
N SER A 227 1.80 -8.40 -4.39
CA SER A 227 3.13 -9.01 -4.36
C SER A 227 4.15 -8.38 -5.33
N LEU A 228 3.72 -7.56 -6.31
CA LEU A 228 4.63 -6.97 -7.29
C LEU A 228 5.50 -5.84 -6.74
N HIS A 229 5.15 -5.25 -5.60
CA HIS A 229 5.95 -4.21 -4.95
C HIS A 229 6.14 -4.52 -3.45
N PRO A 230 7.34 -4.30 -2.89
CA PRO A 230 7.60 -4.63 -1.49
C PRO A 230 6.69 -3.90 -0.49
N ILE A 231 6.39 -2.62 -0.72
CA ILE A 231 5.55 -1.81 0.18
C ILE A 231 4.11 -2.33 0.22
N THR A 232 3.53 -2.62 -0.95
CA THR A 232 2.16 -3.16 -1.04
C THR A 232 2.09 -4.60 -0.56
N SER A 233 3.19 -5.37 -0.70
CA SER A 233 3.31 -6.72 -0.15
C SER A 233 3.41 -6.70 1.38
N ASP A 234 4.20 -5.80 1.96
CA ASP A 234 4.33 -5.63 3.40
C ASP A 234 3.01 -5.16 4.01
N TYR A 235 2.30 -4.25 3.33
CA TYR A 235 0.94 -3.90 3.72
C TYR A 235 0.03 -5.13 3.72
N TRP A 236 -0.03 -5.90 2.61
CA TRP A 236 -0.90 -7.08 2.49
C TRP A 236 -0.62 -8.14 3.56
N ARG A 237 0.63 -8.22 4.01
CA ARG A 237 1.09 -9.17 5.04
C ARG A 237 0.95 -8.61 6.47
N GLY A 238 0.37 -7.43 6.66
CA GLY A 238 0.24 -6.78 7.97
C GLY A 238 1.57 -6.34 8.59
N LYS A 239 2.63 -6.19 7.78
CA LYS A 239 3.97 -5.78 8.23
C LYS A 239 4.18 -4.27 8.22
N LEU A 240 3.39 -3.55 7.43
CA LEU A 240 3.44 -2.09 7.37
C LEU A 240 2.83 -1.50 8.65
N ALA A 241 3.46 -0.46 9.20
CA ALA A 241 3.02 0.24 10.41
C ALA A 241 2.68 -0.67 11.61
N ARG A 242 3.39 -1.79 11.79
CA ARG A 242 3.11 -2.84 12.79
C ARG A 242 1.67 -3.35 12.76
N GLY A 243 1.04 -3.34 11.59
CA GLY A 243 -0.33 -3.77 11.40
C GLY A 243 -1.38 -2.68 11.61
N ASP A 244 -0.99 -1.42 11.84
CA ASP A 244 -1.93 -0.30 11.79
C ASP A 244 -2.42 -0.09 10.36
N GLU A 245 -3.64 -0.54 10.11
CA GLU A 245 -4.27 -0.50 8.79
C GLU A 245 -4.44 0.95 8.29
N ASN A 246 -4.81 1.90 9.14
CA ASN A 246 -5.07 3.27 8.70
C ASN A 246 -3.76 3.95 8.28
N ILE A 247 -2.71 3.83 9.10
CA ILE A 247 -1.38 4.34 8.76
C ILE A 247 -0.87 3.64 7.50
N GLY A 248 -1.09 2.33 7.39
CA GLY A 248 -0.71 1.56 6.22
C GLY A 248 -1.41 2.05 4.94
N ILE A 249 -2.72 2.31 4.98
CA ILE A 249 -3.51 2.80 3.84
C ILE A 249 -2.98 4.15 3.37
N HIS A 250 -2.76 5.08 4.31
CA HIS A 250 -2.24 6.41 3.98
C HIS A 250 -0.81 6.36 3.44
N THR A 251 0.03 5.47 3.98
CA THR A 251 1.41 5.25 3.49
C THR A 251 1.40 4.68 2.06
N VAL A 252 0.56 3.67 1.79
CA VAL A 252 0.43 3.10 0.43
C VAL A 252 -0.16 4.13 -0.55
N GLY A 253 -1.14 4.93 -0.13
CA GLY A 253 -1.66 6.04 -0.94
C GLY A 253 -0.58 7.07 -1.30
N SER A 254 0.25 7.45 -0.34
CA SER A 254 1.39 8.36 -0.54
C SER A 254 2.43 7.77 -1.48
N TYR A 255 2.73 6.47 -1.32
CA TYR A 255 3.59 5.71 -2.21
C TYR A 255 3.08 5.70 -3.66
N PHE A 256 1.79 5.43 -3.89
CA PHE A 256 1.21 5.49 -5.23
C PHE A 256 1.27 6.89 -5.84
N SER A 257 1.09 7.93 -5.02
CA SER A 257 1.26 9.32 -5.46
C SER A 257 2.69 9.59 -5.92
N MET A 258 3.70 9.13 -5.16
CA MET A 258 5.11 9.22 -5.55
C MET A 258 5.39 8.46 -6.86
N CYS A 259 4.86 7.25 -7.03
CA CYS A 259 5.01 6.49 -8.27
C CYS A 259 4.50 7.25 -9.50
N LYS A 260 3.40 8.01 -9.36
CA LYS A 260 2.90 8.90 -10.44
C LYS A 260 3.92 9.98 -10.79
N SER A 261 4.45 10.68 -9.79
CA SER A 261 5.48 11.72 -9.99
C SER A 261 6.75 11.15 -10.63
N LEU A 262 7.19 9.97 -10.18
CA LEU A 262 8.36 9.29 -10.73
C LEU A 262 8.17 8.94 -12.21
N VAL A 263 7.02 8.38 -12.60
CA VAL A 263 6.77 8.08 -14.02
C VAL A 263 6.70 9.35 -14.86
N ALA A 264 6.03 10.39 -14.39
CA ALA A 264 5.97 11.67 -15.12
C ALA A 264 7.39 12.19 -15.41
N TRP A 265 8.29 12.10 -14.42
CA TRP A 265 9.68 12.48 -14.59
C TRP A 265 10.44 11.59 -15.59
N ILE A 266 10.30 10.26 -15.51
CA ILE A 266 10.99 9.31 -16.41
C ILE A 266 10.50 9.46 -17.86
N LEU A 267 9.22 9.72 -18.07
CA LEU A 267 8.63 9.92 -19.40
C LEU A 267 9.10 11.24 -20.04
N GLY A 268 9.44 12.25 -19.25
CA GLY A 268 10.04 13.50 -19.73
C GLY A 268 11.50 13.37 -20.18
N ARG A 269 12.07 12.15 -20.23
CA ARG A 269 13.45 11.88 -20.65
C ARG A 269 13.51 11.11 -21.96
N ASP A 270 14.51 11.44 -22.79
CA ASP A 270 14.83 10.73 -24.05
C ASP A 270 15.57 9.42 -23.81
N TRP A 271 14.97 8.55 -23.00
CA TRP A 271 15.50 7.24 -22.67
C TRP A 271 14.74 6.13 -23.39
N GLY A 272 15.46 5.09 -23.82
CA GLY A 272 14.86 3.88 -24.34
C GLY A 272 14.03 3.13 -23.28
N LYS A 273 13.12 2.26 -23.73
CA LYS A 273 12.19 1.51 -22.86
C LYS A 273 12.88 0.71 -21.75
N LEU A 274 14.01 0.08 -22.06
CA LEU A 274 14.82 -0.69 -21.09
C LEU A 274 15.33 0.21 -19.97
N LYS A 275 15.93 1.36 -20.34
CA LYS A 275 16.49 2.33 -19.42
C LYS A 275 15.44 2.90 -18.48
N ARG A 276 14.33 3.38 -19.03
CA ARG A 276 13.20 3.88 -18.26
C ARG A 276 12.69 2.87 -17.22
N ARG A 277 12.60 1.59 -17.61
CA ARG A 277 12.12 0.53 -16.72
C ARG A 277 13.03 0.29 -15.54
N LYS A 278 14.33 0.17 -15.80
CA LYS A 278 15.27 -0.09 -14.72
C LYS A 278 15.42 1.10 -13.78
N VAL A 279 15.47 2.32 -14.31
CA VAL A 279 15.52 3.52 -13.46
C VAL A 279 14.33 3.56 -12.51
N TYR A 280 13.14 3.19 -13.01
CA TYR A 280 11.96 3.05 -12.17
C TYR A 280 12.10 1.94 -11.12
N GLU A 281 12.45 0.71 -11.53
CA GLU A 281 12.59 -0.45 -10.64
C GLU A 281 13.63 -0.18 -9.53
N ASP A 282 14.84 0.24 -9.89
CA ASP A 282 15.96 0.46 -8.96
C ASP A 282 15.69 1.64 -8.01
N THR A 283 15.04 2.71 -8.50
CA THR A 283 14.61 3.83 -7.64
C THR A 283 13.64 3.35 -6.56
N LEU A 284 12.62 2.58 -6.94
CA LEU A 284 11.62 2.09 -5.99
C LEU A 284 12.20 1.11 -4.98
N ASP A 285 13.15 0.27 -5.40
CA ASP A 285 13.83 -0.66 -4.50
C ASP A 285 14.70 0.09 -3.48
N GLY A 286 15.43 1.13 -3.92
CA GLY A 286 16.17 2.01 -3.02
C GLY A 286 15.27 2.78 -2.04
N VAL A 287 14.12 3.27 -2.52
CA VAL A 287 13.10 3.94 -1.67
C VAL A 287 12.59 2.98 -0.60
N TYR A 288 12.24 1.75 -0.97
CA TYR A 288 11.79 0.74 -0.02
C TYR A 288 12.84 0.45 1.05
N LEU A 289 14.10 0.21 0.65
CA LEU A 289 15.17 -0.13 1.58
C LEU A 289 15.43 0.98 2.60
N LEU A 290 15.43 2.24 2.17
CA LEU A 290 15.67 3.38 3.06
C LEU A 290 14.50 3.67 4.00
N LEU A 291 13.27 3.52 3.52
CA LEU A 291 12.07 3.84 4.30
C LEU A 291 11.53 2.64 5.08
N LYS A 292 12.08 1.43 4.90
CA LYS A 292 11.52 0.19 5.48
C LYS A 292 11.24 0.29 6.98
N ARG A 293 12.21 0.80 7.75
CA ARG A 293 12.07 0.98 9.20
C ARG A 293 11.05 2.06 9.53
N GLU A 294 11.11 3.17 8.81
CA GLU A 294 10.21 4.31 8.98
C GLU A 294 8.75 3.90 8.74
N MET A 295 8.48 3.17 7.66
CA MET A 295 7.17 2.65 7.30
C MET A 295 6.64 1.59 8.27
N GLN A 296 7.49 0.98 9.10
CA GLN A 296 7.04 0.07 10.16
C GLN A 296 6.61 0.84 11.42
N GLU A 297 7.13 2.04 11.65
CA GLU A 297 6.97 2.75 12.91
C GLU A 297 6.02 3.94 12.81
N ARG A 298 5.95 4.59 11.65
CA ARG A 298 5.15 5.81 11.45
C ARG A 298 4.58 5.92 10.04
N LEU A 299 3.65 6.86 9.90
CA LEU A 299 3.15 7.33 8.61
C LEU A 299 4.31 7.91 7.80
N VAL A 300 4.43 7.48 6.55
CA VAL A 300 5.29 8.14 5.56
C VAL A 300 4.40 8.84 4.53
N ASP A 301 4.52 10.17 4.49
CA ASP A 301 3.76 11.01 3.57
C ASP A 301 4.40 11.09 2.18
N HIS A 302 3.69 11.75 1.26
CA HIS A 302 4.12 11.90 -0.13
C HIS A 302 5.47 12.62 -0.24
N GLU A 303 5.66 13.71 0.51
CA GLU A 303 6.86 14.53 0.41
C GLU A 303 8.09 13.74 0.84
N ARG A 304 7.98 12.99 1.94
CA ARG A 304 9.04 12.11 2.41
C ARG A 304 9.39 11.03 1.39
N PHE A 305 8.38 10.38 0.80
CA PHE A 305 8.59 9.43 -0.29
C PHE A 305 9.31 10.07 -1.47
N TRP A 306 8.88 11.27 -1.88
CA TRP A 306 9.41 11.94 -3.05
C TRP A 306 10.85 12.43 -2.86
N GLN A 307 11.20 12.94 -1.67
CA GLN A 307 12.58 13.33 -1.36
C GLN A 307 13.53 12.14 -1.39
N VAL A 308 13.14 11.01 -0.81
CA VAL A 308 13.95 9.78 -0.89
C VAL A 308 14.04 9.30 -2.34
N ALA A 309 12.95 9.36 -3.11
CA ALA A 309 12.95 9.00 -4.51
C ALA A 309 13.93 9.86 -5.31
N LYS A 310 13.95 11.18 -5.16
CA LYS A 310 14.92 12.07 -5.84
C LYS A 310 16.38 11.67 -5.57
N VAL A 311 16.72 11.36 -4.32
CA VAL A 311 18.07 10.92 -3.94
C VAL A 311 18.41 9.59 -4.62
N GLN A 312 17.48 8.63 -4.65
CA GLN A 312 17.71 7.35 -5.31
C GLN A 312 17.79 7.49 -6.83
N MET A 313 16.93 8.31 -7.44
CA MET A 313 16.97 8.62 -8.86
C MET A 313 18.32 9.19 -9.26
N ASN A 314 18.83 10.18 -8.51
CA ASN A 314 20.13 10.79 -8.79
C ASN A 314 21.24 9.73 -8.75
N ARG A 315 21.27 8.89 -7.71
CA ARG A 315 22.23 7.77 -7.61
C ARG A 315 22.14 6.83 -8.79
N VAL A 316 20.94 6.42 -9.18
CA VAL A 316 20.73 5.50 -10.31
C VAL A 316 21.19 6.15 -11.63
N CYS A 317 20.92 7.45 -11.83
CA CYS A 317 21.39 8.19 -13.01
C CYS A 317 22.91 8.35 -13.03
N THR A 318 23.56 8.69 -11.91
CA THR A 318 25.02 8.77 -11.85
C THR A 318 25.69 7.42 -12.13
N LEU A 319 25.11 6.33 -11.60
CA LEU A 319 25.57 4.97 -11.90
C LEU A 319 25.39 4.63 -13.37
N GLU A 320 24.33 5.12 -14.00
CA GLU A 320 24.08 4.95 -15.43
C GLU A 320 25.09 5.72 -16.29
N GLU A 321 25.35 6.99 -15.96
CA GLU A 321 26.36 7.82 -16.64
C GLU A 321 27.76 7.21 -16.52
N THR A 322 28.06 6.52 -15.41
CA THR A 322 29.32 5.76 -15.29
C THR A 322 29.30 4.40 -16.00
N ALA A 323 28.12 3.84 -16.31
CA ALA A 323 27.93 2.56 -16.97
C ALA A 323 27.57 2.74 -18.46
N VAL A 324 28.46 3.37 -19.22
CA VAL A 324 28.21 3.94 -20.57
C VAL A 324 27.78 2.92 -21.65
N ASN A 325 27.93 1.59 -21.48
CA ASN A 325 27.62 0.61 -22.53
C ASN A 325 26.41 -0.30 -22.23
N TYR A 326 25.58 -0.54 -23.25
CA TYR A 326 24.34 -1.36 -23.22
C TYR A 326 24.55 -2.81 -22.70
N VAL A 327 25.77 -3.35 -22.83
CA VAL A 327 26.17 -4.66 -22.29
C VAL A 327 26.26 -4.63 -20.75
N ASN A 328 26.73 -3.52 -20.17
CA ASN A 328 26.77 -3.32 -18.71
C ASN A 328 25.37 -3.21 -18.10
N TRP A 329 24.37 -2.83 -18.89
CA TRP A 329 22.99 -2.69 -18.43
C TRP A 329 22.30 -4.02 -18.08
N LYS A 330 22.61 -5.08 -18.85
CA LYS A 330 22.17 -6.46 -18.58
C LYS A 330 22.87 -7.05 -17.35
N MET A 331 24.08 -6.59 -17.04
CA MET A 331 24.85 -7.03 -15.86
C MET A 331 24.32 -6.45 -14.54
N ILE A 332 23.56 -5.35 -14.58
CA ILE A 332 22.94 -4.74 -13.40
C ILE A 332 21.59 -5.44 -13.06
N GLU A 333 21.21 -6.56 -13.70
CA GLU A 333 19.96 -7.27 -13.36
C GLU A 333 20.07 -8.07 -12.05
N THR A 334 21.26 -8.14 -11.44
CA THR A 334 21.42 -8.74 -10.12
C THR A 334 22.36 -7.89 -9.25
N LEU A 335 22.15 -8.01 -7.94
CA LEU A 335 22.84 -7.34 -6.84
C LEU A 335 24.33 -7.71 -6.53
N PRO A 336 25.21 -8.24 -7.43
CA PRO A 336 26.64 -8.37 -7.11
C PRO A 336 27.51 -7.11 -7.32
N TYR A 337 27.11 -6.17 -8.19
CA TYR A 337 27.98 -5.05 -8.59
C TYR A 337 28.08 -3.90 -7.58
N TYR A 338 27.08 -3.72 -6.72
CA TYR A 338 27.16 -2.74 -5.61
C TYR A 338 28.28 -3.10 -4.63
N LYS A 339 28.42 -4.40 -4.33
CA LYS A 339 29.52 -4.91 -3.51
C LYS A 339 30.87 -4.75 -4.22
N LYS A 340 30.94 -5.06 -5.52
CA LYS A 340 32.16 -4.90 -6.31
C LYS A 340 32.63 -3.45 -6.33
N ARG A 341 31.73 -2.49 -6.62
CA ARG A 341 32.08 -1.07 -6.67
C ARG A 341 32.41 -0.51 -5.28
N MET A 342 31.65 -0.82 -4.23
CA MET A 342 32.00 -0.40 -2.87
C MET A 342 33.35 -0.92 -2.41
N LEU A 343 33.64 -2.20 -2.69
CA LEU A 343 34.90 -2.82 -2.31
C LEU A 343 36.06 -2.25 -3.12
N HIS A 344 35.88 -2.12 -4.43
CA HIS A 344 36.84 -1.49 -5.32
C HIS A 344 37.11 -0.05 -4.87
N ASP A 345 36.08 0.78 -4.77
CA ASP A 345 36.22 2.18 -4.35
C ASP A 345 36.88 2.29 -2.98
N TRP A 346 36.56 1.41 -2.02
CA TRP A 346 37.21 1.37 -0.71
C TRP A 346 38.70 0.98 -0.77
N ILE A 347 39.05 -0.06 -1.52
CA ILE A 347 40.45 -0.53 -1.71
C ILE A 347 41.32 0.55 -2.35
N TYR A 348 40.74 1.32 -3.28
CA TYR A 348 41.46 2.34 -4.04
C TYR A 348 41.49 3.72 -3.36
N LEU A 349 40.94 3.87 -2.15
CA LEU A 349 41.23 5.03 -1.30
C LEU A 349 42.71 5.06 -0.91
N GLU A 350 43.31 6.25 -0.86
CA GLU A 350 44.72 6.43 -0.45
C GLU A 350 45.00 5.82 0.93
N GLU A 351 44.05 5.93 1.85
CA GLU A 351 44.15 5.39 3.21
C GLU A 351 44.22 3.85 3.26
N ASN A 352 43.91 3.18 2.15
CA ASN A 352 43.83 1.72 2.03
C ASN A 352 44.88 1.13 1.08
N THR A 353 45.91 1.89 0.72
CA THR A 353 47.07 1.40 -0.05
C THR A 353 47.70 0.15 0.56
N TRP A 354 47.76 0.08 1.89
CA TRP A 354 48.27 -1.06 2.64
C TRP A 354 47.60 -2.41 2.28
N LEU A 355 46.33 -2.40 1.85
CA LEU A 355 45.66 -3.63 1.39
C LEU A 355 46.26 -4.14 0.10
N ARG A 356 46.57 -3.25 -0.84
CA ARG A 356 47.13 -3.59 -2.16
C ARG A 356 48.59 -4.01 -2.08
N GLU A 357 49.33 -3.48 -1.12
CA GLU A 357 50.74 -3.81 -0.90
C GLU A 357 50.94 -5.13 -0.16
N LEU A 358 49.98 -5.52 0.69
CA LEU A 358 50.12 -6.66 1.61
C LEU A 358 49.31 -7.91 1.19
N LEU A 359 48.29 -7.78 0.35
CA LEU A 359 47.52 -8.94 -0.14
C LEU A 359 48.14 -9.55 -1.40
N PRO A 360 48.23 -10.89 -1.50
CA PRO A 360 48.55 -11.58 -2.74
C PRO A 360 47.55 -11.27 -3.87
N ASP A 361 48.05 -11.17 -5.11
CA ASP A 361 47.26 -10.83 -6.31
C ASP A 361 46.07 -11.79 -6.54
N GLU A 362 46.22 -13.07 -6.18
CA GLU A 362 45.16 -14.07 -6.32
C GLU A 362 44.01 -13.81 -5.34
N LEU A 363 44.32 -13.42 -4.10
CA LEU A 363 43.33 -13.05 -3.08
C LEU A 363 42.71 -11.69 -3.38
N PHE A 364 43.49 -10.76 -3.94
CA PHE A 364 43.03 -9.47 -4.43
C PHE A 364 41.98 -9.65 -5.54
N THR A 365 42.29 -10.47 -6.55
CA THR A 365 41.38 -10.80 -7.65
C THR A 365 40.13 -11.52 -7.14
N LEU A 366 40.27 -12.39 -6.13
CA LEU A 366 39.15 -13.09 -5.53
C LEU A 366 38.22 -12.15 -4.74
N LEU A 367 38.78 -11.18 -4.02
CA LEU A 367 38.00 -10.14 -3.34
C LEU A 367 37.24 -9.26 -4.35
N GLU A 368 37.90 -8.85 -5.44
CA GLU A 368 37.34 -7.94 -6.43
C GLU A 368 36.28 -8.60 -7.35
N PHE A 369 36.41 -9.90 -7.67
CA PHE A 369 35.60 -10.55 -8.71
C PHE A 369 34.67 -11.68 -8.22
N HIS A 370 34.76 -12.15 -6.97
CA HIS A 370 33.93 -13.27 -6.53
C HIS A 370 32.50 -12.83 -6.16
N THR A 371 31.60 -12.93 -7.14
CA THR A 371 30.18 -12.55 -7.06
C THR A 371 29.25 -13.66 -6.56
N LYS A 372 29.74 -14.91 -6.40
CA LYS A 372 28.94 -16.05 -5.91
C LYS A 372 28.88 -16.08 -4.38
N ILE A 373 28.03 -15.25 -3.80
CA ILE A 373 27.57 -15.37 -2.39
C ILE A 373 26.38 -16.35 -2.29
N SER A 374 25.66 -16.60 -3.38
CA SER A 374 24.48 -17.45 -3.41
C SER A 374 24.75 -18.95 -3.39
N GLN A 375 26.01 -19.38 -3.28
CA GLN A 375 26.40 -20.79 -3.17
C GLN A 375 27.46 -20.98 -2.07
N GLY A 376 27.08 -20.72 -0.81
CA GLY A 376 27.85 -21.20 0.35
C GLY A 376 29.16 -20.47 0.71
N ASN A 377 29.71 -19.56 -0.11
CA ASN A 377 31.04 -18.98 0.15
C ASN A 377 31.14 -17.93 1.28
N LEU A 378 30.03 -17.51 1.89
CA LEU A 378 30.03 -16.80 3.17
C LEU A 378 30.12 -17.77 4.37
N HIS A 379 29.85 -19.05 4.12
CA HIS A 379 29.87 -20.14 5.06
C HIS A 379 30.99 -21.11 4.68
N GLY A 380 32.20 -20.78 5.12
CA GLY A 380 33.38 -21.62 4.94
C GLY A 380 34.43 -21.27 5.98
N ALA A 381 35.22 -22.26 6.37
CA ALA A 381 36.36 -22.07 7.28
C ALA A 381 37.60 -21.49 6.56
N SER A 382 37.54 -21.34 5.23
CA SER A 382 38.65 -20.83 4.44
C SER A 382 39.04 -19.41 4.84
N ALA A 383 40.32 -19.10 4.72
CA ALA A 383 40.87 -17.79 5.06
C ALA A 383 40.26 -16.68 4.17
N SER A 384 40.02 -16.96 2.88
CA SER A 384 39.37 -16.03 1.94
C SER A 384 37.90 -15.74 2.30
N ALA A 385 37.13 -16.74 2.76
CA ALA A 385 35.76 -16.56 3.21
C ALA A 385 35.67 -15.79 4.54
N ARG A 386 36.67 -15.95 5.43
CA ARG A 386 36.79 -15.16 6.66
C ARG A 386 37.13 -13.70 6.36
N LEU A 387 38.08 -13.45 5.45
CA LEU A 387 38.47 -12.10 5.04
C LEU A 387 37.30 -11.37 4.36
N SER A 388 36.64 -12.02 3.41
CA SER A 388 35.47 -11.48 2.70
C SER A 388 34.33 -11.12 3.64
N ARG A 389 34.16 -11.86 4.75
CA ARG A 389 33.17 -11.56 5.79
C ARG A 389 33.52 -10.32 6.60
N LEU A 390 34.76 -10.21 7.06
CA LEU A 390 35.21 -9.06 7.85
C LEU A 390 35.12 -7.77 7.05
N VAL A 391 35.54 -7.79 5.79
CA VAL A 391 35.43 -6.63 4.89
C VAL A 391 33.96 -6.27 4.65
N TRP A 392 33.09 -7.26 4.44
CA TRP A 392 31.66 -7.01 4.26
C TRP A 392 31.00 -6.42 5.52
N LEU A 393 31.30 -6.98 6.70
CA LEU A 393 30.80 -6.47 7.97
C LEU A 393 31.28 -5.04 8.22
N TYR A 394 32.54 -4.73 7.93
CA TYR A 394 33.07 -3.37 8.05
C TYR A 394 32.37 -2.39 7.10
N LEU A 395 32.27 -2.71 5.80
CA LEU A 395 31.65 -1.84 4.80
C LEU A 395 30.15 -1.58 5.06
N HIS A 396 29.45 -2.49 5.73
CA HIS A 396 28.04 -2.34 6.06
C HIS A 396 27.77 -1.69 7.42
N SER A 397 28.62 -1.92 8.41
CA SER A 397 28.40 -1.42 9.78
C SER A 397 29.18 -0.13 10.07
N GLY A 398 30.31 0.10 9.39
CA GLY A 398 31.27 1.16 9.72
C GLY A 398 32.03 0.93 11.03
N GLU A 399 31.84 -0.21 11.71
CA GLU A 399 32.46 -0.45 13.01
C GLU A 399 33.95 -0.75 12.90
N GLN A 400 34.76 0.01 13.63
CA GLN A 400 36.22 -0.11 13.64
C GLN A 400 36.73 -1.48 14.09
N LEU A 401 35.94 -2.21 14.89
CA LEU A 401 36.24 -3.58 15.29
C LEU A 401 36.45 -4.51 14.08
N TYR A 402 35.63 -4.37 13.03
CA TYR A 402 35.76 -5.20 11.84
C TYR A 402 36.95 -4.78 10.99
N LEU A 403 37.28 -3.48 10.91
CA LEU A 403 38.48 -3.01 10.24
C LEU A 403 39.76 -3.53 10.91
N GLN A 404 39.79 -3.52 12.25
CA GLN A 404 40.87 -4.13 13.04
C GLN A 404 41.01 -5.63 12.70
N GLY A 405 39.88 -6.33 12.59
CA GLY A 405 39.85 -7.73 12.14
C GLY A 405 40.40 -7.92 10.72
N VAL A 406 40.06 -7.05 9.77
CA VAL A 406 40.62 -7.09 8.40
C VAL A 406 42.13 -6.89 8.44
N LYS A 407 42.63 -5.89 9.16
CA LYS A 407 44.07 -5.61 9.31
C LYS A 407 44.83 -6.81 9.88
N GLN A 408 44.32 -7.40 10.96
CA GLN A 408 44.92 -8.59 11.57
C GLN A 408 44.98 -9.76 10.59
N MET A 409 43.91 -9.98 9.82
CA MET A 409 43.85 -11.09 8.88
C MET A 409 44.77 -10.89 7.67
N VAL A 410 44.87 -9.66 7.14
CA VAL A 410 45.83 -9.30 6.09
C VAL A 410 47.27 -9.52 6.58
N LEU A 411 47.60 -9.08 7.80
CA LEU A 411 48.91 -9.35 8.39
C LEU A 411 49.16 -10.86 8.55
N GLN A 412 48.15 -11.65 8.93
CA GLN A 412 48.29 -13.11 8.98
C GLN A 412 48.61 -13.74 7.61
N PHE A 413 48.09 -13.20 6.51
CA PHE A 413 48.46 -13.63 5.15
C PHE A 413 49.91 -13.30 4.79
N VAL A 414 50.45 -12.19 5.32
CA VAL A 414 51.84 -11.77 5.10
C VAL A 414 52.82 -12.64 5.91
N TYR A 415 52.49 -12.95 7.17
CA TYR A 415 53.40 -13.65 8.09
C TYR A 415 53.24 -15.17 8.12
N THR A 416 52.23 -15.73 7.45
CA THR A 416 52.03 -17.17 7.34
C THR A 416 51.91 -17.53 5.87
N PRO A 417 52.93 -18.13 5.22
CA PRO A 417 52.79 -18.60 3.86
C PRO A 417 51.78 -19.76 3.86
N LEU A 418 50.53 -19.46 3.54
CA LEU A 418 49.51 -20.48 3.33
C LEU A 418 49.96 -21.32 2.13
N THR A 419 50.07 -22.64 2.32
CA THR A 419 50.02 -23.63 1.25
C THR A 419 48.65 -23.54 0.57
N ILE A 420 48.45 -22.51 -0.26
CA ILE A 420 47.35 -22.40 -1.19
C ILE A 420 47.71 -23.34 -2.33
N SER A 421 47.35 -24.62 -2.19
CA SER A 421 47.46 -25.57 -3.31
C SER A 421 46.52 -25.09 -4.41
N THR A 422 47.14 -24.59 -5.48
CA THR A 422 46.51 -24.13 -6.71
C THR A 422 45.67 -25.20 -7.41
N ASP A 423 45.83 -26.48 -7.03
CA ASP A 423 45.14 -27.61 -7.65
C ASP A 423 43.68 -27.78 -7.21
N VAL A 424 43.29 -27.24 -6.04
CA VAL A 424 41.89 -27.34 -5.57
C VAL A 424 41.00 -26.27 -6.20
N LEU A 425 41.55 -25.11 -6.57
CA LEU A 425 40.79 -24.01 -7.15
C LEU A 425 40.50 -24.22 -8.65
N SER A 426 41.35 -24.93 -9.38
CA SER A 426 41.16 -25.20 -10.81
C SER A 426 40.20 -26.36 -11.09
N ALA A 427 40.13 -27.37 -10.21
CA ALA A 427 39.31 -28.57 -10.40
C ALA A 427 37.79 -28.34 -10.27
N GLU A 428 37.35 -27.41 -9.39
CA GLU A 428 35.92 -27.13 -9.21
C GLU A 428 35.35 -26.15 -10.25
N LEU A 429 36.19 -25.47 -11.03
CA LEU A 429 35.79 -24.38 -11.92
C LEU A 429 35.53 -24.79 -13.39
N TRP A 430 35.83 -26.03 -13.79
CA TRP A 430 35.82 -26.46 -15.21
C TRP A 430 35.12 -27.80 -15.53
N GLN A 431 34.03 -28.18 -14.86
CA GLN A 431 33.17 -29.27 -15.38
C GLN A 431 31.79 -28.77 -15.87
N PRO A 432 31.55 -28.74 -17.20
CA PRO A 432 30.21 -28.71 -17.77
C PRO A 432 29.60 -30.12 -17.70
N GLY A 433 28.36 -30.24 -17.21
CA GLY A 433 27.81 -31.51 -16.76
C GLY A 433 27.69 -32.62 -17.82
N PHE A 434 27.93 -33.86 -17.38
CA PHE A 434 27.28 -35.09 -17.85
C PHE A 434 27.23 -36.12 -16.70
N ARG A 435 26.11 -36.83 -16.59
CA ARG A 435 25.85 -37.93 -15.63
C ARG A 435 26.67 -39.17 -15.98
N ALA A 436 27.01 -39.98 -14.97
CA ALA A 436 26.75 -41.44 -14.98
C ALA A 436 26.82 -42.03 -13.57
N GLU A 437 25.72 -42.71 -13.22
CA GLU A 437 25.49 -43.89 -12.38
C GLU A 437 26.30 -44.21 -11.11
N ALA A 438 25.53 -44.71 -10.14
CA ALA A 438 25.93 -45.26 -8.86
C ALA A 438 26.72 -46.59 -9.00
N PRO A 439 27.22 -47.09 -7.88
CA PRO A 439 26.54 -48.24 -7.27
C PRO A 439 25.88 -47.93 -5.93
#